data_AF-A0A965TC66-F1
#
_entry.id   AF-A0A965TC66-F1
#
_cell.length_a   1.000
_cell.length_b   1.000
_cell.length_c   1.000
_cell.angle_alpha   90.00
_cell.angle_beta   90.00
_cell.angle_gamma   90.00
#
_symmetry.space_group_name_H-M   'P 1'
#
loop_
_entity.id
_entity.type
_entity.pdbx_description
1 polymer ?
#
loop_
_entity_poly.entity_id
_entity_poly.type
_entity_poly.pdbx_seq_one_letter_code
_entity_poly.pdbx_strand_id
1 'polypeptide(L)'
;MEYNRYNLKGNVAAKRDILKNLADLFEGNEYKSKLISNNMKEFATTISGLINKYNIRHNNLDSKNKNIILESMTKTELEKLYDNIYDLLLTAFMYANTLDLRKELDEKYLKSLSN
;
A
#
# COMPACT_ATOMS: atom_id res chain seq x y z
N MET A 1 -13.91 7.76 4.27
CA MET A 1 -13.00 8.41 5.24
C MET A 1 -11.65 8.55 4.59
N GLU A 2 -11.09 9.76 4.60
CA GLU A 2 -9.76 10.06 4.04
C GLU A 2 -8.68 9.80 5.11
N TYR A 3 -7.52 9.30 4.70
CA TYR A 3 -6.40 9.06 5.62
C TYR A 3 -5.66 10.37 5.90
N ASN A 4 -6.16 11.15 6.85
CA ASN A 4 -5.50 12.38 7.30
C ASN A 4 -4.69 12.10 8.58
N ARG A 5 -3.35 12.13 8.48
CA ARG A 5 -2.44 11.80 9.59
C ARG A 5 -2.64 12.67 10.83
N TYR A 6 -2.92 13.96 10.64
CA TYR A 6 -3.14 14.90 11.73
C TYR A 6 -4.44 14.58 12.48
N ASN A 7 -5.53 14.41 11.74
CA ASN A 7 -6.86 14.12 12.31
C ASN A 7 -6.94 12.72 12.94
N LEU A 8 -6.18 11.76 12.42
CA LEU A 8 -6.19 10.36 12.88
C LEU A 8 -5.11 10.05 13.93
N LYS A 9 -4.39 11.06 14.42
CA LYS A 9 -3.30 10.86 15.38
C LYS A 9 -3.79 10.11 16.63
N GLY A 10 -3.12 9.01 16.98
CA GLY A 10 -3.49 8.14 18.10
C GLY A 10 -4.69 7.22 17.84
N ASN A 11 -5.39 7.36 16.71
CA ASN A 11 -6.51 6.52 16.31
C ASN A 11 -6.07 5.41 15.35
N VAL A 12 -5.32 4.45 15.89
CA VAL A 12 -4.78 3.30 15.15
C VAL A 12 -5.86 2.43 14.53
N ALA A 13 -7.03 2.29 15.16
CA ALA A 13 -8.14 1.50 14.64
C ALA A 13 -8.71 2.11 13.35
N ALA A 14 -8.99 3.43 13.34
CA ALA A 14 -9.46 4.11 12.14
C ALA A 14 -8.41 4.07 11.01
N LYS A 15 -7.11 4.23 11.34
CA LYS A 15 -6.01 4.06 10.38
C LYS A 15 -6.00 2.66 9.77
N ARG A 16 -6.15 1.61 10.60
CA ARG A 16 -6.24 0.22 10.15
C ARG A 16 -7.39 0.00 9.19
N ASP A 17 -8.57 0.52 9.51
CA ASP A 17 -9.77 0.28 8.71
C ASP A 17 -9.66 0.94 7.32
N ILE A 18 -9.08 2.14 7.24
CA ILE A 18 -8.76 2.76 5.95
C ILE A 18 -7.71 1.94 5.19
N LEU A 19 -6.62 1.53 5.86
CA LEU A 19 -5.58 0.71 5.25
C LEU A 19 -6.10 -0.63 4.76
N LYS A 20 -7.05 -1.25 5.45
CA LYS A 20 -7.68 -2.50 5.02
C LYS A 20 -8.37 -2.32 3.68
N ASN A 21 -9.16 -1.26 3.50
CA ASN A 21 -9.83 -0.98 2.23
C ASN A 21 -8.82 -0.76 1.09
N LEU A 22 -7.73 -0.02 1.34
CA LEU A 22 -6.67 0.19 0.37
C LEU A 22 -5.89 -1.10 0.06
N ALA A 23 -5.65 -1.93 1.07
CA ALA A 23 -4.96 -3.20 0.94
C ALA A 23 -5.79 -4.21 0.13
N ASP A 24 -7.10 -4.26 0.35
CA ASP A 24 -8.01 -5.10 -0.44
C ASP A 24 -8.11 -4.60 -1.89
N LEU A 25 -8.12 -3.28 -2.10
CA LEU A 25 -8.00 -2.70 -3.44
C LEU A 25 -6.67 -3.11 -4.11
N PHE A 26 -5.55 -3.03 -3.40
CA PHE A 26 -4.23 -3.39 -3.92
C PHE A 26 -4.13 -4.87 -4.31
N GLU A 27 -4.63 -5.77 -3.46
CA GLU A 27 -4.54 -7.23 -3.65
C GLU A 27 -5.57 -7.77 -4.63
N GLY A 28 -6.74 -7.14 -4.74
CA GLY A 28 -7.83 -7.58 -5.60
C GLY A 28 -7.78 -7.06 -7.03
N ASN A 29 -6.90 -6.11 -7.36
CA ASN A 29 -6.95 -5.40 -8.64
C ASN A 29 -5.67 -5.47 -9.47
N GLU A 30 -5.79 -4.87 -10.65
CA GLU A 30 -4.70 -4.65 -11.61
C GLU A 30 -3.48 -3.94 -11.02
N TYR A 31 -3.57 -3.19 -9.93
CA TYR A 31 -2.45 -2.44 -9.36
C TYR A 31 -1.22 -3.31 -9.08
N LYS A 32 -1.42 -4.39 -8.32
CA LYS A 32 -0.35 -5.34 -8.00
C LYS A 32 0.18 -6.03 -9.25
N SER A 33 -0.70 -6.45 -10.15
CA SER A 33 -0.32 -7.11 -11.40
C SER A 33 0.47 -6.17 -12.32
N LYS A 34 0.04 -4.92 -12.47
CA LYS A 34 0.73 -3.87 -13.25
C LYS A 34 2.13 -3.62 -12.72
N LEU A 35 2.30 -3.53 -11.40
CA LEU A 35 3.62 -3.41 -10.78
C LEU A 35 4.51 -4.62 -11.11
N ILE A 36 4.00 -5.83 -10.92
CA ILE A 36 4.77 -7.06 -11.21
C ILE A 36 5.19 -7.12 -12.68
N SER A 37 4.28 -6.81 -13.61
CA SER A 37 4.56 -6.79 -15.05
C SER A 37 5.50 -5.67 -15.49
N ASN A 38 5.74 -4.66 -14.65
CA ASN A 38 6.62 -3.51 -14.94
C ASN A 38 7.84 -3.48 -14.02
N ASN A 39 8.42 -4.64 -13.72
CA ASN A 39 9.66 -4.79 -12.94
C ASN A 39 9.61 -4.30 -11.49
N MET A 40 8.41 -4.10 -10.92
CA MET A 40 8.22 -3.66 -9.53
C MET A 40 7.74 -4.80 -8.61
N LYS A 41 8.13 -6.06 -8.92
CA LYS A 41 7.71 -7.25 -8.17
C LYS A 41 8.15 -7.22 -6.71
N GLU A 42 9.38 -6.81 -6.42
CA GLU A 42 9.90 -6.74 -5.06
C GLU A 42 9.12 -5.73 -4.21
N PHE A 43 8.84 -4.56 -4.78
CA PHE A 43 8.01 -3.54 -4.15
C PHE A 43 6.60 -4.06 -3.85
N ALA A 44 5.95 -4.70 -4.83
CA ALA A 44 4.61 -5.28 -4.65
C ALA A 44 4.58 -6.39 -3.59
N THR A 45 5.62 -7.23 -3.55
CA THR A 45 5.76 -8.30 -2.56
C THR A 45 6.00 -7.74 -1.16
N THR A 46 6.77 -6.66 -1.04
CA THR A 46 7.00 -5.95 0.22
C THR A 46 5.69 -5.41 0.78
N ILE A 47 4.89 -4.71 -0.03
CA ILE A 47 3.57 -4.19 0.40
C ILE A 47 2.66 -5.34 0.84
N SER A 48 2.56 -6.41 0.04
CA SER A 48 1.76 -7.61 0.37
C SER A 48 2.20 -8.25 1.69
N GLY A 49 3.51 -8.33 1.92
CA GLY A 49 4.07 -8.83 3.17
C GLY A 49 3.67 -7.97 4.37
N LEU A 50 3.75 -6.65 4.25
CA LEU A 50 3.42 -5.71 5.32
C LEU A 50 1.93 -5.76 5.68
N ILE A 51 1.03 -5.65 4.70
CA ILE A 51 -0.43 -5.63 4.94
C ILE A 51 -0.95 -6.97 5.50
N ASN A 52 -0.27 -8.08 5.18
CA ASN A 52 -0.63 -9.40 5.70
C ASN A 52 -0.06 -9.67 7.09
N LYS A 53 1.11 -9.12 7.46
CA LYS A 53 1.80 -9.43 8.72
C LYS A 53 1.44 -8.49 9.87
N TYR A 54 1.09 -7.24 9.60
CA TYR A 54 0.92 -6.20 10.63
C TYR A 54 -0.54 -5.84 10.93
N ASN A 55 -1.41 -6.86 10.92
CA ASN A 55 -2.80 -6.76 11.40
C ASN A 55 -3.67 -5.76 10.61
N ILE A 56 -3.47 -5.68 9.29
CA ILE A 56 -4.28 -4.80 8.42
C ILE A 56 -5.36 -5.61 7.71
N ARG A 57 -4.98 -6.65 6.95
CA ARG A 57 -5.96 -7.49 6.23
C ARG A 57 -6.56 -8.57 7.10
N HIS A 58 -5.75 -9.20 7.94
CA HIS A 58 -6.12 -10.31 8.83
C HIS A 58 -5.93 -9.92 10.29
N ASN A 59 -6.76 -10.47 11.19
CA ASN A 59 -6.54 -10.33 12.63
C ASN A 59 -5.35 -11.22 13.04
N ASN A 60 -4.19 -10.60 13.23
CA ASN A 60 -2.96 -11.29 13.63
C ASN A 60 -2.65 -11.17 15.12
N LEU A 61 -3.50 -10.49 15.89
CA LEU A 61 -3.36 -10.38 17.35
C LEU A 61 -3.98 -11.60 18.06
N ASP A 62 -5.00 -12.21 17.45
CA ASP A 62 -5.76 -13.34 18.00
C ASP A 62 -5.53 -14.67 17.27
N SER A 63 -4.63 -14.72 16.28
CA SER A 63 -4.37 -15.93 15.51
C SER A 63 -3.32 -16.84 16.18
N LYS A 64 -3.36 -18.15 15.90
CA LYS A 64 -2.33 -19.11 16.34
C LYS A 64 -0.91 -18.79 15.83
N ASN A 65 -0.79 -17.89 14.83
CA ASN A 65 0.46 -17.46 14.21
C ASN A 65 0.72 -15.98 14.50
N LYS A 66 0.78 -15.64 15.79
CA LYS A 66 1.07 -14.28 16.27
C LYS A 66 2.41 -13.78 15.73
N ASN A 67 2.41 -12.56 15.20
CA ASN A 67 3.62 -11.88 14.75
C ASN A 67 4.32 -11.28 15.98
N ILE A 68 5.43 -11.91 16.41
CA ILE A 68 6.20 -11.51 17.61
C ILE A 68 6.62 -10.03 17.55
N ILE A 69 6.99 -9.53 16.36
CA ILE A 69 7.40 -8.13 16.17
C ILE A 69 6.20 -7.19 16.38
N LEU A 70 5.02 -7.59 15.94
CA LEU A 70 3.79 -6.82 16.14
C LEU A 70 3.41 -6.77 17.63
N GLU A 71 3.59 -7.86 18.37
CA GLU A 71 3.28 -7.91 19.81
C GLU A 71 4.21 -7.02 20.64
N SER A 72 5.47 -6.88 20.23
CA SER A 72 6.44 -6.03 20.91
C SER A 72 6.32 -4.55 20.54
N MET A 73 5.52 -4.19 19.52
CA MET A 73 5.39 -2.81 19.07
C MET A 73 4.54 -1.99 20.03
N THR A 74 5.03 -0.81 20.39
CA THR A 74 4.22 0.21 21.03
C THR A 74 3.14 0.72 20.08
N LYS A 75 2.08 1.31 20.64
CA LYS A 75 1.02 1.94 19.85
C LYS A 75 1.56 3.00 18.88
N THR A 76 2.57 3.77 19.30
CA THR A 76 3.22 4.80 18.48
C THR A 76 4.00 4.21 17.31
N GLU A 77 4.71 3.10 17.52
CA GLU A 77 5.45 2.42 16.46
C GLU A 77 4.51 1.80 15.44
N LEU A 78 3.43 1.15 15.91
CA LEU A 78 2.40 0.60 15.04
C LEU A 78 1.71 1.70 14.22
N GLU A 79 1.41 2.84 14.84
CA GLU A 79 0.84 3.98 14.15
C GLU A 79 1.77 4.52 13.06
N LYS A 80 3.07 4.67 13.36
CA LYS A 80 4.08 5.08 12.38
C LYS A 80 4.21 4.09 11.24
N LEU A 81 4.16 2.79 11.54
CA LEU A 81 4.15 1.74 10.52
C LEU A 81 2.93 1.86 9.61
N TYR A 82 1.75 2.14 10.16
CA TYR A 82 0.53 2.36 9.38
C TYR A 82 0.65 3.57 8.46
N ASP A 83 1.23 4.67 8.94
CA ASP A 83 1.51 5.84 8.09
C ASP A 83 2.48 5.52 6.95
N ASN A 84 3.51 4.69 7.19
CA ASN A 84 4.43 4.25 6.15
C ASN A 84 3.74 3.33 5.13
N ILE A 85 2.91 2.38 5.58
CA ILE A 85 2.17 1.47 4.69
C ILE A 85 1.19 2.26 3.82
N TYR A 86 0.58 3.31 4.37
CA TYR A 86 -0.26 4.22 3.60
C TYR A 86 0.51 4.87 2.43
N ASP A 87 1.71 5.41 2.68
CA ASP A 87 2.53 6.01 1.62
C ASP A 87 2.95 5.02 0.55
N LEU A 88 3.29 3.79 0.96
CA LEU A 88 3.66 2.72 0.03
C LEU A 88 2.48 2.36 -0.88
N LEU A 89 1.26 2.26 -0.34
CA LEU A 89 0.04 2.01 -1.11
C LEU A 89 -0.26 3.15 -2.08
N LEU A 90 -0.20 4.40 -1.63
CA LEU A 90 -0.39 5.56 -2.51
C LEU A 90 0.64 5.58 -3.65
N THR A 91 1.90 5.30 -3.34
CA THR A 91 2.99 5.24 -4.33
C THR A 91 2.72 4.14 -5.35
N ALA A 92 2.29 2.95 -4.90
CA ALA A 92 1.92 1.85 -5.77
C ALA A 92 0.78 2.22 -6.73
N PHE A 93 -0.28 2.84 -6.22
CA PHE A 93 -1.42 3.27 -7.05
C PHE A 93 -1.01 4.34 -8.06
N MET A 94 -0.25 5.34 -7.61
CA MET A 94 0.21 6.43 -8.48
C MET A 94 1.12 5.92 -9.59
N TYR A 95 2.07 5.03 -9.26
CA TYR A 95 2.95 4.42 -10.26
C TYR A 95 2.15 3.63 -11.29
N ALA A 96 1.24 2.76 -10.84
CA ALA A 96 0.41 1.97 -11.74
C ALA A 96 -0.46 2.83 -12.66
N ASN A 97 -1.09 3.89 -12.15
CA ASN A 97 -1.85 4.85 -12.96
C ASN A 97 -0.94 5.57 -13.97
N THR A 98 0.31 5.86 -13.60
CA THR A 98 1.28 6.51 -14.49
C THR A 98 1.66 5.62 -15.67
N LEU A 99 1.65 4.29 -15.49
CA LEU A 99 1.91 3.37 -16.61
C LEU A 99 0.86 3.48 -17.71
N ASP A 100 -0.40 3.71 -17.37
CA ASP A 100 -1.46 3.92 -18.38
C ASP A 100 -1.37 5.31 -18.98
N LEU A 101 -1.18 6.34 -18.15
CA LEU A 101 -0.98 7.70 -18.61
C LEU A 101 0.20 7.79 -19.60
N ARG A 102 1.30 7.09 -19.33
CA ARG A 102 2.46 7.08 -20.24
C ARG A 102 2.12 6.48 -21.60
N LYS A 103 1.28 5.44 -21.67
CA LYS A 103 0.84 4.87 -22.96
C LYS A 103 0.03 5.89 -23.76
N GLU A 104 -0.90 6.58 -23.11
CA GLU A 104 -1.69 7.64 -23.74
C GLU A 104 -0.82 8.79 -24.26
N LEU A 105 0.20 9.19 -23.48
CA LEU A 105 1.14 10.23 -23.87
C LEU A 105 2.11 9.77 -24.98
N ASP A 106 2.57 8.52 -24.95
CA ASP A 106 3.43 7.93 -26.00
C ASP A 106 2.70 7.92 -27.35
N GLU A 107 1.42 7.57 -27.36
CA GLU A 107 0.62 7.55 -28.59
C GLU A 107 0.44 8.94 -29.22
N LYS A 108 0.36 9.99 -28.40
CA LYS A 108 -0.07 11.32 -28.82
C LYS A 108 1.04 12.38 -28.88
N TYR A 109 2.08 12.27 -28.06
CA TYR A 109 3.03 13.36 -27.83
C TYR A 109 4.50 12.93 -27.72
N LEU A 110 4.82 11.78 -27.13
CA LEU A 110 6.23 11.47 -26.83
C LEU A 110 6.99 10.89 -28.04
N LYS A 111 6.29 10.30 -29.02
CA LYS A 111 6.90 9.87 -30.30
C LYS A 111 7.58 11.02 -31.05
N SER A 112 7.08 12.25 -30.94
CA SER A 112 7.68 13.42 -31.61
C SER A 112 8.92 13.96 -30.89
N LEU A 113 9.22 13.52 -29.66
CA LEU A 113 10.39 13.95 -28.89
C LEU A 113 11.63 13.09 -29.12
N SER A 114 11.51 11.99 -29.88
CA SER A 114 12.60 11.06 -30.17
C SER A 114 13.36 11.40 -31.47
N ASN A 115 13.20 12.62 -31.99
CA ASN A 115 13.91 13.14 -33.17
C ASN A 115 15.04 14.08 -32.77
#